data_AF-A0A2E5RGI9-F1
#
_entry.id   AF-A0A2E5RGI9-F1
#
_cell.length_a   1.000
_cell.length_b   1.000
_cell.length_c   1.000
_cell.angle_alpha   90.00
_cell.angle_beta   90.00
_cell.angle_gamma   90.00
#
_symmetry.space_group_name_H-M   'P 1'
#
loop_
_entity.id
_entity.type
_entity.pdbx_description
1 polymer ?
#
loop_
_entity_poly.entity_id
_entity_poly.type
_entity_poly.pdbx_seq_one_letter_code
_entity_poly.pdbx_strand_id
1 'polypeptide(L)'
;MQNPINRFLFVLVTIFLLGMVFMISPAQIPVIIFKASLVSLAAILGYWIDYLLFPHMRPGIIDKTEKDPIIRASIAIRRAIIIFGTILGISMAL
;
A
#
# COMPACT_ATOMS: atom_id res chain seq x y z
N MET A 1 -1.61 18.26 -25.38
CA MET A 1 -2.69 17.25 -25.54
C MET A 1 -2.45 16.14 -24.53
N GLN A 2 -3.02 16.23 -23.34
CA GLN A 2 -2.96 15.14 -22.34
C GLN A 2 -4.01 14.10 -22.74
N ASN A 3 -3.58 12.99 -23.34
CA ASN A 3 -4.49 11.87 -23.59
C ASN A 3 -5.04 11.41 -22.23
N PRO A 4 -6.36 11.41 -22.02
CA PRO A 4 -6.93 10.87 -20.80
C PRO A 4 -6.53 9.40 -20.74
N ILE A 5 -5.70 9.04 -19.76
CA ILE A 5 -5.33 7.64 -19.52
C ILE A 5 -6.65 6.87 -19.38
N ASN A 6 -6.96 5.98 -20.32
CA ASN A 6 -8.18 5.19 -20.26
C ASN A 6 -8.03 4.20 -19.12
N ARG A 7 -8.45 4.59 -17.91
CA ARG A 7 -8.42 3.75 -16.70
C ARG A 7 -9.11 2.40 -16.93
N PHE A 8 -10.12 2.39 -17.81
CA PHE A 8 -10.79 1.18 -18.30
C PHE A 8 -9.85 0.17 -18.96
N LEU A 9 -8.85 0.62 -19.71
CA LEU A 9 -7.88 -0.25 -20.38
C LEU A 9 -7.04 -1.02 -19.35
N PHE A 10 -6.62 -0.36 -18.27
CA PHE A 10 -5.88 -0.99 -17.17
C PHE A 10 -6.72 -2.04 -16.43
N VAL A 11 -8.00 -1.74 -16.18
CA VAL A 11 -8.93 -2.69 -15.56
C VAL A 11 -9.11 -3.92 -16.44
N LEU A 12 -9.29 -3.72 -17.76
CA LEU A 12 -9.47 -4.81 -18.72
C LEU A 12 -8.25 -5.73 -18.81
N VAL A 13 -7.05 -5.13 -18.89
CA VAL A 13 -5.77 -5.87 -18.88
C VAL A 13 -5.59 -6.64 -17.58
N THR A 14 -5.95 -6.05 -16.44
CA THR A 14 -5.85 -6.72 -15.13
C THR A 14 -6.76 -7.94 -15.05
N ILE A 15 -8.02 -7.81 -15.48
CA ILE A 15 -8.98 -8.92 -15.51
C ILE A 15 -8.51 -10.03 -16.46
N PHE A 16 -7.97 -9.67 -17.62
CA PHE A 16 -7.46 -10.62 -18.60
C PHE A 16 -6.26 -11.42 -18.06
N LEU A 17 -5.28 -10.74 -17.44
CA LEU A 17 -4.15 -11.38 -16.78
C LEU A 17 -4.59 -12.31 -15.65
N LEU A 18 -5.56 -11.89 -14.84
CA LEU A 18 -6.09 -12.69 -13.73
C LEU A 18 -6.83 -13.94 -14.24
N GLY A 19 -7.57 -13.80 -15.36
CA GLY A 19 -8.21 -14.92 -16.05
C GLY A 19 -7.22 -15.92 -16.67
N MET A 20 -6.11 -15.45 -17.24
CA MET A 20 -5.05 -16.33 -17.75
C MET A 20 -4.38 -17.13 -16.63
N VAL A 21 -4.11 -16.51 -15.48
CA VAL A 21 -3.58 -17.21 -14.30
C VAL A 21 -4.55 -18.29 -13.81
N PHE A 22 -5.86 -18.03 -13.84
CA PHE A 22 -6.90 -19.00 -13.50
C PHE A 22 -6.88 -20.24 -14.40
N MET A 23 -6.69 -20.08 -15.73
CA MET A 23 -6.62 -21.21 -16.66
C MET A 23 -5.31 -22.01 -16.54
N ILE A 24 -4.19 -21.34 -16.30
CA ILE A 24 -2.86 -21.98 -16.32
C ILE A 24 -2.60 -22.76 -15.03
N SER A 25 -3.06 -22.27 -13.88
CA SER A 25 -2.81 -22.93 -12.59
C SER A 25 -3.92 -22.63 -11.58
N PRO A 26 -5.06 -23.34 -11.63
CA PRO A 26 -6.17 -23.16 -10.67
C PRO A 26 -5.75 -23.40 -9.21
N ALA A 27 -4.68 -24.17 -8.98
CA ALA A 27 -4.11 -24.39 -7.65
C ALA A 27 -3.44 -23.14 -7.03
N GLN A 28 -3.20 -22.06 -7.79
CA GLN A 28 -2.57 -20.82 -7.30
C GLN A 28 -3.56 -19.81 -6.72
N ILE A 29 -4.88 -20.01 -6.91
CA ILE A 29 -5.91 -19.11 -6.37
C ILE A 29 -5.79 -18.93 -4.84
N PRO A 30 -5.61 -20.00 -4.04
CA PRO A 30 -5.40 -19.86 -2.59
C PRO A 30 -4.12 -19.09 -2.26
N VAL A 31 -3.05 -19.26 -3.04
CA VAL A 31 -1.75 -18.62 -2.81
C VAL A 31 -1.81 -17.11 -3.08
N ILE A 32 -2.55 -16.70 -4.12
CA ILE A 32 -2.74 -15.28 -4.46
C ILE A 32 -3.57 -14.60 -3.37
N ILE A 33 -4.66 -15.23 -2.92
CA ILE A 33 -5.49 -14.70 -1.81
C ILE A 33 -4.67 -14.60 -0.53
N PHE A 34 -3.84 -15.60 -0.24
CA PHE A 34 -2.96 -15.61 0.93
C PHE A 34 -1.93 -14.47 0.87
N LYS A 35 -1.24 -14.29 -0.26
CA LYS A 35 -0.29 -13.19 -0.46
C LYS A 35 -0.97 -11.81 -0.36
N ALA A 36 -2.16 -11.64 -0.95
CA ALA A 36 -2.92 -10.40 -0.86
C ALA A 36 -3.37 -10.09 0.58
N SER A 37 -3.80 -11.11 1.31
CA SER A 37 -4.18 -10.99 2.73
C SER A 37 -2.98 -10.60 3.60
N LEU A 38 -1.82 -11.21 3.37
CA LEU A 38 -0.57 -10.88 4.06
C LEU A 38 -0.13 -9.44 3.80
N VAL A 39 -0.16 -8.97 2.55
CA VAL A 39 0.17 -7.58 2.22
C VAL A 39 -0.78 -6.60 2.91
N SER A 40 -2.08 -6.93 2.96
CA SER A 40 -3.07 -6.12 3.66
C SER A 40 -2.79 -6.06 5.17
N LEU A 41 -2.43 -7.20 5.77
CA LEU A 41 -2.06 -7.29 7.17
C LEU A 41 -0.76 -6.51 7.45
N ALA A 42 0.22 -6.58 6.55
CA ALA A 42 1.47 -5.82 6.63
C ALA A 42 1.26 -4.31 6.58
N ALA A 43 0.29 -3.84 5.79
CA ALA A 43 -0.07 -2.43 5.72
C ALA A 43 -0.71 -1.96 7.05
N ILE A 44 -1.60 -2.76 7.64
CA ILE A 44 -2.22 -2.46 8.94
C ILE A 44 -1.16 -2.42 10.04
N LEU A 45 -0.24 -3.39 10.06
CA LEU A 45 0.87 -3.41 11.01
C LEU A 45 1.81 -2.22 10.85
N GLY A 46 2.15 -1.84 9.61
CA GLY A 46 2.95 -0.64 9.34
C GLY A 46 2.30 0.64 9.85
N TYR A 47 0.99 0.75 9.69
CA TYR A 47 0.23 1.86 10.27
C TYR A 47 0.25 1.86 11.79
N TRP A 48 0.08 0.70 12.42
CA TRP A 48 0.16 0.57 13.88
C TRP A 48 1.56 0.91 14.42
N ILE A 49 2.61 0.49 13.72
CA ILE A 49 3.99 0.81 14.08
C ILE A 49 4.23 2.32 14.00
N ASP A 50 3.81 2.99 12.92
CA ASP A 50 3.90 4.45 12.84
C ASP A 50 3.13 5.15 13.98
N TYR A 51 1.98 4.60 14.37
CA TYR A 51 1.16 5.14 15.47
C TYR A 51 1.82 5.00 16.85
N LEU A 52 2.50 3.88 17.12
CA LEU A 52 3.24 3.62 18.36
C LEU A 52 4.53 4.43 18.45
N LEU A 53 5.26 4.57 17.34
CA LEU A 53 6.56 5.25 17.33
C LEU A 53 6.42 6.77 17.47
N PHE A 54 5.33 7.36 16.98
CA PHE A 54 5.12 8.81 16.99
C PHE A 54 3.75 9.24 17.53
N PRO A 55 3.53 9.14 18.86
CA PRO A 55 2.23 9.46 19.46
C PRO A 55 1.76 10.90 19.24
N HIS A 56 2.70 11.85 19.13
CA HIS A 56 2.43 13.31 19.09
C HIS A 56 2.37 13.90 17.68
N MET A 57 2.93 13.23 16.67
CA MET A 57 3.00 13.70 15.27
C MET A 57 1.86 13.11 14.43
N ARG A 58 0.63 13.09 14.97
CA ARG A 58 -0.53 12.50 14.28
C ARG A 58 -1.07 13.48 13.25
N PRO A 59 -1.37 13.06 12.00
CA PRO A 59 -1.84 13.97 10.94
C PRO A 59 -2.97 14.91 11.37
N GLY A 60 -3.94 14.41 12.15
CA GLY A 60 -5.06 15.23 12.65
C GLY A 60 -4.69 16.26 13.74
N ILE A 61 -3.53 16.11 14.38
CA ILE A 61 -3.01 17.04 15.39
C ILE A 61 -2.11 18.10 14.72
N ILE A 62 -1.18 17.66 13.86
CA ILE A 62 -0.22 18.53 13.15
C ILE A 62 -0.91 19.39 12.08
N ASP A 63 -1.93 18.88 11.38
CA ASP A 63 -2.67 19.65 10.37
C ASP A 63 -3.42 20.87 10.96
N LYS A 64 -3.66 20.88 12.28
CA LYS A 64 -4.25 22.02 13.00
C LYS A 64 -3.21 23.01 13.53
N THR A 65 -1.97 22.58 13.73
CA THR A 65 -0.95 23.34 14.47
C THR A 65 0.18 23.85 13.58
N GLU A 66 0.55 23.12 12.53
CA GLU A 66 1.65 23.47 11.61
C GLU A 66 1.17 23.50 10.15
N LYS A 67 1.24 24.68 9.52
CA LYS A 67 0.87 24.88 8.11
C LYS A 67 2.06 24.77 7.16
N ASP A 68 3.27 24.59 7.66
CA ASP A 68 4.47 24.59 6.83
C ASP A 68 4.50 23.35 5.92
N PRO A 69 4.60 23.54 4.58
CA PRO A 69 4.48 22.45 3.62
C PRO A 69 5.61 21.42 3.74
N ILE A 70 6.78 21.86 4.19
CA ILE A 70 7.99 21.03 4.33
C ILE A 70 7.84 20.01 5.48
N ILE A 71 7.22 20.41 6.58
CA ILE A 71 7.01 19.55 7.76
C ILE A 71 5.95 18.48 7.44
N ARG A 72 4.86 18.88 6.77
CA ARG A 72 3.81 17.95 6.29
C ARG A 72 4.37 16.92 5.31
N ALA A 73 5.21 17.34 4.37
CA ALA A 73 5.87 16.43 3.41
C ALA A 73 6.79 15.43 4.13
N SER A 74 7.59 15.89 5.09
CA SER A 74 8.50 15.04 5.88
C SER A 74 7.75 13.95 6.65
N ILE A 75 6.60 14.27 7.24
CA ILE A 75 5.76 13.30 7.95
C ILE A 75 5.14 12.29 6.98
N ALA A 76 4.64 12.73 5.82
CA ALA A 76 4.11 11.83 4.80
C ALA A 76 5.18 10.84 4.29
N ILE A 77 6.41 11.33 4.05
CA ILE A 77 7.54 10.51 3.62
C ILE A 77 7.92 9.47 4.69
N ARG A 78 8.01 9.88 5.96
CA ARG A 78 8.30 8.96 7.08
C ARG A 78 7.29 7.81 7.14
N ARG A 79 5.99 8.12 7.08
CA ARG A 79 4.91 7.12 7.11
C ARG A 79 5.00 6.16 5.93
N ALA A 80 5.26 6.71 4.74
CA ALA A 80 5.42 5.92 3.53
C ALA A 80 6.59 4.93 3.66
N ILE A 81 7.74 5.36 4.20
CA ILE A 81 8.92 4.49 4.40
C ILE A 81 8.65 3.39 5.42
N ILE A 82 7.99 3.69 6.54
CA ILE A 82 7.65 2.69 7.58
C ILE A 82 6.71 1.62 6.99
N ILE A 83 5.63 2.04 6.34
CA ILE A 83 4.66 1.12 5.73
C ILE A 83 5.29 0.32 4.60
N PHE A 84 6.14 0.95 3.79
CA PHE A 84 6.86 0.25 2.72
C PHE A 84 7.81 -0.81 3.29
N GLY A 85 8.55 -0.48 4.35
CA GLY A 85 9.45 -1.40 5.04
C GLY A 85 8.71 -2.61 5.63
N THR A 86 7.53 -2.42 6.23
CA THR A 86 6.74 -3.55 6.76
C THR A 86 6.17 -4.43 5.66
N ILE A 87 5.71 -3.84 4.55
CA ILE A 87 5.24 -4.60 3.39
C ILE A 87 6.38 -5.43 2.78
N LEU A 88 7.55 -4.83 2.56
CA LEU A 88 8.72 -5.55 2.04
C LEU A 88 9.18 -6.67 2.99
N GLY A 89 9.29 -6.39 4.29
CA GLY A 89 9.72 -7.36 5.28
C GLY A 89 8.80 -8.59 5.33
N ILE A 90 7.48 -8.37 5.33
CA ILE A 90 6.50 -9.47 5.33
C ILE A 90 6.45 -10.18 3.97
N SER A 91 6.64 -9.45 2.86
CA SER A 91 6.59 -10.05 1.52
C SER A 91 7.87 -10.82 1.15
N MET A 92 9.04 -10.48 1.69
CA MET A 92 10.30 -11.20 1.43
C MET A 92 10.54 -12.37 2.39
N ALA A 93 9.90 -12.38 3.57
CA ALA A 93 9.99 -13.49 4.50
C ALA A 93 9.30 -14.78 4.00
N LEU A 94 8.62 -14.74 2.85
CA LEU A 94 7.81 -15.83 2.28
C LEU A 94 8.27 -16.25 0.88
#